data_AF-A0A7Y0JTD2-F1
#
_entry.id   AF-A0A7Y0JTD2-F1
#
_cell.length_a   1.000
_cell.length_b   1.000
_cell.length_c   1.000
_cell.angle_alpha   90.00
_cell.angle_beta   90.00
_cell.angle_gamma   90.00
#
_symmetry.space_group_name_H-M   'P 1'
#
loop_
_entity.id
_entity.type
_entity.pdbx_description
1 polymer ?
#
loop_
_entity_poly.entity_id
_entity_poly.type
_entity_poly.pdbx_seq_one_letter_code
_entity_poly.pdbx_strand_id
1 'polypeptide(L)'
;MAKLRPKLSTVEMRDLAWWFSAALVGGGIPNIIVGLPRGLSILIGVATVAAIILTIEYFRNRRRSGVAVFVHLPSPGDKEIGTVALSQVDKWMQSRHRTWFRAGPMRDDLIGRPVSRAEWALKTMRFRLDEAELLAKGDTRLFLYFLARSPDAFALGSLLRNVVPPASRPGLQALSSVLTTNFQVEVKVHQVSIYDGKVTLNETNLSDVMSSPQPERMSEIMIVGKSQLSGTTERLALIVYAASDRDLDDDHRAAFFDDAREAASGKNGTRYLVEADDVCDRTLEVAVDWTALAEGMKRGTSGRTIAALRITWLQYCADQYGRQDVPVRVFLNGSSLVSFAAGAFLPPDSRLVPYDNGAIVTASVPAGSRAAIMAIIDGDDVGQAIENRMLQNDTDGVLDASAAIGGALEVLGRRLSIISGVRQLSFGGDSALFKVEGDSVDSFLRELEISRRRVDFHFSCGYGPDIRSAFIALRSAKTSGKNKTKSFQSL
;
A
#
# COMPACT_ATOMS: atom_id res chain seq x y z
N MET A 1 -42.62 30.20 -37.12
CA MET A 1 -42.48 28.76 -36.80
C MET A 1 -41.24 28.19 -37.48
N ALA A 2 -40.12 28.14 -36.76
CA ALA A 2 -38.89 27.51 -37.27
C ALA A 2 -38.96 25.99 -36.99
N LYS A 3 -38.89 25.16 -38.04
CA LYS A 3 -38.78 23.70 -37.92
C LYS A 3 -37.45 23.36 -37.24
N LEU A 4 -37.50 23.04 -35.95
CA LEU A 4 -36.42 22.39 -35.23
C LEU A 4 -36.20 21.01 -35.86
N ARG A 5 -35.13 20.84 -36.63
CA ARG A 5 -34.65 19.51 -37.01
C ARG A 5 -34.16 18.82 -35.73
N PRO A 6 -34.60 17.58 -35.43
CA PRO A 6 -34.03 16.84 -34.32
C PRO A 6 -32.54 16.63 -34.61
N LYS A 7 -31.68 17.22 -33.78
CA LYS A 7 -30.27 16.81 -33.72
C LYS A 7 -30.29 15.41 -33.15
N LEU A 8 -30.04 14.41 -34.00
CA LEU A 8 -29.69 13.07 -33.56
C LEU A 8 -28.61 13.21 -32.48
N SER A 9 -28.86 12.62 -31.32
CA SER A 9 -27.89 12.67 -30.24
C SER A 9 -26.62 11.95 -30.70
N THR A 10 -25.45 12.36 -30.21
CA THR A 10 -24.16 11.73 -30.56
C THR A 10 -24.11 10.23 -30.23
N VAL A 11 -25.05 9.74 -29.42
CA VAL A 11 -25.25 8.32 -29.11
C VAL A 11 -25.88 7.57 -30.28
N GLU A 12 -26.90 8.14 -30.94
CA GLU A 12 -27.61 7.51 -32.06
C GLU A 12 -26.74 7.36 -33.31
N MET A 13 -25.86 8.33 -33.60
CA MET A 13 -24.90 8.20 -34.72
C MET A 13 -23.87 7.11 -34.48
N ARG A 14 -23.48 6.84 -33.22
CA ARG A 14 -22.49 5.82 -32.88
C ARG A 14 -23.07 4.42 -33.01
N ASP A 15 -24.31 4.22 -32.57
CA ASP A 15 -24.98 2.93 -32.71
C ASP A 15 -25.32 2.65 -34.19
N LEU A 16 -25.66 3.67 -34.97
CA LEU A 16 -25.80 3.57 -36.42
C LEU A 16 -24.48 3.16 -37.10
N ALA A 17 -23.37 3.81 -36.75
CA ALA A 17 -22.05 3.47 -37.28
C ALA A 17 -21.61 2.04 -36.89
N TRP A 18 -21.99 1.56 -35.71
CA TRP A 18 -21.77 0.18 -35.28
C TRP A 18 -22.55 -0.81 -36.15
N TRP A 19 -23.86 -0.61 -36.33
CA TRP A 19 -24.68 -1.46 -37.19
C TRP A 19 -24.18 -1.47 -38.63
N PHE A 20 -23.73 -0.32 -39.14
CA PHE A 20 -23.14 -0.20 -40.47
C PHE A 20 -21.83 -0.98 -40.59
N SER A 21 -20.97 -0.93 -39.56
CA SER A 21 -19.70 -1.66 -39.51
C SER A 21 -19.91 -3.16 -39.37
N ALA A 22 -20.84 -3.58 -38.52
CA ALA A 22 -21.20 -4.98 -38.33
C ALA A 22 -21.82 -5.60 -39.61
N ALA A 23 -22.70 -4.85 -40.29
CA ALA A 23 -23.27 -5.26 -41.57
C ALA A 23 -22.21 -5.37 -42.68
N LEU A 24 -21.24 -4.44 -42.71
CA LEU A 24 -20.12 -4.48 -43.65
C LEU A 24 -19.22 -5.70 -43.42
N VAL A 25 -18.81 -5.97 -42.17
CA VAL A 25 -17.88 -7.06 -41.86
C VAL A 25 -18.54 -8.44 -41.90
N GLY A 26 -19.80 -8.56 -41.46
CA GLY A 26 -20.46 -9.84 -41.24
C GLY A 26 -21.14 -10.49 -42.45
N GLY A 27 -21.44 -9.75 -43.53
CA GLY A 27 -22.43 -10.25 -44.50
C GLY A 27 -22.18 -10.10 -46.01
N GLY A 28 -21.36 -9.16 -46.49
CA GLY A 28 -21.43 -8.80 -47.93
C GLY A 28 -20.13 -8.53 -48.68
N ILE A 29 -19.05 -8.18 -47.99
CA ILE A 29 -17.84 -7.66 -48.65
C ILE A 29 -17.12 -8.68 -49.56
N PRO A 30 -16.95 -9.96 -49.20
CA PRO A 30 -16.19 -10.90 -50.03
C PRO A 30 -16.79 -11.10 -51.44
N ASN A 31 -18.12 -11.09 -51.56
CA ASN A 31 -18.80 -11.31 -52.83
C ASN A 31 -18.92 -10.03 -53.69
N ILE A 32 -18.88 -8.84 -53.08
CA ILE A 32 -18.96 -7.56 -53.79
C ILE A 32 -17.60 -7.19 -54.40
N ILE A 33 -16.48 -7.58 -53.78
CA ILE A 33 -15.13 -7.18 -54.23
C ILE A 33 -14.74 -7.82 -55.58
N VAL A 34 -15.28 -8.97 -55.94
CA VAL A 34 -14.87 -9.73 -57.14
C VAL A 34 -15.28 -9.03 -58.46
N GLY A 35 -16.24 -8.10 -58.42
CA GLY A 35 -16.75 -7.40 -59.60
C GLY A 35 -16.32 -5.93 -59.76
N LEU A 36 -15.54 -5.37 -58.84
CA LEU A 36 -15.29 -3.92 -58.80
C LEU A 36 -13.95 -3.52 -59.42
N PRO A 37 -13.87 -2.33 -60.07
CA PRO A 37 -12.61 -1.78 -60.56
C PRO A 37 -11.56 -1.67 -59.44
N ARG A 38 -10.28 -1.92 -59.76
CA ARG A 38 -9.16 -1.92 -58.77
C ARG A 38 -9.11 -0.69 -57.86
N GLY A 39 -9.55 0.48 -58.31
CA GLY A 39 -9.60 1.69 -57.47
C GLY A 39 -10.65 1.62 -56.36
N LEU A 40 -11.77 0.95 -56.60
CA LEU A 40 -12.88 0.86 -55.65
C LEU A 40 -12.64 -0.22 -54.59
N SER A 41 -11.94 -1.31 -54.91
CA SER A 41 -11.55 -2.31 -53.92
C SER A 41 -10.58 -1.75 -52.87
N ILE A 42 -9.67 -0.83 -53.25
CA ILE A 42 -8.80 -0.11 -52.31
C ILE A 42 -9.62 0.78 -51.37
N LEU A 43 -10.58 1.54 -51.89
CA LEU A 43 -11.46 2.39 -51.07
C LEU A 43 -12.28 1.59 -50.06
N ILE A 44 -12.84 0.45 -50.48
CA ILE A 44 -13.57 -0.46 -49.60
C ILE A 44 -12.63 -1.00 -48.51
N GLY A 45 -11.41 -1.42 -48.86
CA GLY A 45 -10.41 -1.88 -47.90
C GLY A 45 -10.07 -0.82 -46.84
N VAL A 46 -9.84 0.43 -47.26
CA VAL A 46 -9.58 1.56 -46.33
C VAL A 46 -10.80 1.83 -45.43
N ALA A 47 -12.01 1.83 -45.99
CA ALA A 47 -13.23 2.02 -45.22
C ALA A 47 -13.46 0.90 -44.18
N THR A 48 -13.18 -0.36 -44.55
CA THR A 48 -13.25 -1.50 -43.62
C THR A 48 -12.24 -1.38 -42.48
N VAL A 49 -10.98 -1.01 -42.77
CA VAL A 49 -9.96 -0.80 -41.74
C VAL A 49 -10.37 0.36 -40.81
N ALA A 50 -10.87 1.47 -41.36
CA ALA A 50 -11.37 2.59 -40.57
C ALA A 50 -12.56 2.18 -39.68
N ALA A 51 -13.50 1.39 -40.20
CA ALA A 51 -14.64 0.87 -39.43
C ALA A 51 -14.19 -0.05 -38.29
N ILE A 52 -13.19 -0.92 -38.52
CA ILE A 52 -12.60 -1.77 -37.49
C ILE A 52 -11.94 -0.91 -36.40
N ILE A 53 -11.13 0.08 -36.78
CA ILE A 53 -10.48 1.00 -35.83
C ILE A 53 -11.53 1.76 -35.00
N LEU A 54 -12.57 2.30 -35.65
CA LEU A 54 -13.66 2.99 -34.96
C LEU A 54 -14.44 2.07 -34.02
N THR A 55 -14.64 0.81 -34.41
CA THR A 55 -15.31 -0.20 -33.59
C THR A 55 -14.47 -0.56 -32.36
N ILE A 56 -13.17 -0.81 -32.54
CA ILE A 56 -12.23 -1.05 -31.45
C ILE A 56 -12.21 0.15 -30.50
N GLU A 57 -12.14 1.37 -31.02
CA GLU A 57 -12.13 2.59 -30.20
C GLU A 57 -13.46 2.81 -29.48
N TYR A 58 -14.60 2.49 -30.11
CA TYR A 58 -15.90 2.52 -29.48
C TYR A 58 -15.98 1.51 -28.32
N PHE A 59 -15.56 0.26 -28.51
CA PHE A 59 -15.53 -0.74 -27.45
C PHE A 59 -14.55 -0.38 -26.33
N ARG A 60 -13.38 0.15 -26.68
CA ARG A 60 -12.38 0.65 -25.71
C ARG A 60 -12.97 1.78 -24.88
N ASN A 61 -13.68 2.71 -25.50
CA ASN A 61 -14.30 3.84 -24.81
C ASN A 61 -15.55 3.45 -24.02
N ARG A 62 -16.28 2.40 -24.45
CA ARG A 62 -17.45 1.87 -23.73
C ARG A 62 -17.08 1.04 -22.50
N ARG A 63 -15.91 0.39 -22.53
CA ARG A 63 -15.35 -0.30 -21.34
C ARG A 63 -14.83 0.67 -20.29
N ARG A 64 -14.52 1.91 -20.67
CA ARG A 64 -14.12 2.96 -19.74
C ARG A 64 -15.35 3.56 -19.06
N SER A 65 -15.29 3.69 -17.74
CA SER A 65 -16.39 4.26 -16.96
C SER A 65 -15.88 5.20 -15.86
N GLY A 66 -16.66 6.23 -15.59
CA GLY A 66 -16.45 7.18 -14.50
C GLY A 66 -15.19 8.02 -14.61
N VAL A 67 -15.00 8.79 -13.53
CA VAL A 67 -13.86 9.66 -13.29
C VAL A 67 -12.97 8.99 -12.24
N ALA A 68 -11.68 8.85 -12.52
CA ALA A 68 -10.72 8.35 -11.53
C ALA A 68 -9.82 9.45 -10.98
N VAL A 69 -9.57 9.35 -9.69
CA VAL A 69 -8.67 10.23 -8.96
C VAL A 69 -7.56 9.38 -8.38
N PHE A 70 -6.33 9.61 -8.84
CA PHE A 70 -5.18 8.95 -8.25
C PHE A 70 -4.48 9.88 -7.26
N VAL A 71 -4.76 9.68 -5.98
CA VAL A 71 -4.13 10.38 -4.85
C VAL A 71 -2.77 9.74 -4.58
N HIS A 72 -1.72 10.46 -4.95
CA HIS A 72 -0.34 10.02 -4.75
C HIS A 72 0.35 10.93 -3.73
N LEU A 73 0.56 10.39 -2.53
CA LEU A 73 1.19 11.08 -1.39
C LEU A 73 2.51 10.39 -1.03
N PRO A 74 3.59 10.57 -1.83
CA PRO A 74 4.88 9.95 -1.57
C PRO A 74 5.59 10.59 -0.37
N SER A 75 6.26 9.79 0.45
CA SER A 75 7.18 10.26 1.49
C SER A 75 8.63 10.35 0.97
N PRO A 76 9.54 11.05 1.67
CA PRO A 76 10.93 11.23 1.23
C PRO A 76 11.71 9.94 0.94
N GLY A 77 11.33 8.82 1.58
CA GLY A 77 11.90 7.49 1.34
C GLY A 77 11.29 6.71 0.17
N ASP A 78 10.21 7.21 -0.45
CA ASP A 78 9.49 6.49 -1.52
C ASP A 78 10.01 6.84 -2.92
N LYS A 79 11.15 7.56 -3.02
CA LYS A 79 11.71 8.05 -4.30
C LYS A 79 11.99 6.92 -5.30
N GLU A 80 12.33 5.73 -4.81
CA GLU A 80 12.64 4.56 -5.65
C GLU A 80 11.40 3.77 -6.10
N ILE A 81 10.24 3.96 -5.46
CA ILE A 81 8.98 3.32 -5.87
C ILE A 81 8.55 3.78 -7.28
N GLY A 82 9.16 4.86 -7.78
CA GLY A 82 9.71 4.83 -9.13
C GLY A 82 8.73 5.22 -10.25
N THR A 83 9.27 5.97 -11.22
CA THR A 83 8.61 6.34 -12.47
C THR A 83 7.99 5.13 -13.19
N VAL A 84 8.59 3.94 -13.05
CA VAL A 84 8.09 2.69 -13.64
C VAL A 84 6.73 2.30 -13.09
N ALA A 85 6.56 2.27 -11.76
CA ALA A 85 5.27 1.88 -11.17
C ALA A 85 4.19 2.92 -11.47
N LEU A 86 4.53 4.21 -11.43
CA LEU A 86 3.62 5.28 -11.83
C LEU A 86 3.19 5.16 -13.30
N SER A 87 4.10 4.76 -14.20
CA SER A 87 3.75 4.54 -15.61
C SER A 87 2.76 3.38 -15.80
N GLN A 88 2.88 2.33 -14.98
CA GLN A 88 1.94 1.21 -14.99
C GLN A 88 0.57 1.66 -14.47
N VAL A 89 0.54 2.44 -13.39
CA VAL A 89 -0.70 3.05 -12.85
C VAL A 89 -1.35 3.94 -13.91
N ASP A 90 -0.59 4.78 -14.62
CA ASP A 90 -1.13 5.69 -15.63
C ASP A 90 -1.76 4.94 -16.81
N LYS A 91 -1.06 3.92 -17.33
CA LYS A 91 -1.60 3.02 -18.37
C LYS A 91 -2.88 2.35 -17.90
N TRP A 92 -2.90 1.93 -16.64
CA TRP A 92 -4.04 1.27 -16.04
C TRP A 92 -5.23 2.21 -15.90
N MET A 93 -5.03 3.42 -15.36
CA MET A 93 -6.08 4.44 -15.24
C MET A 93 -6.67 4.79 -16.60
N GLN A 94 -5.81 5.02 -17.59
CA GLN A 94 -6.21 5.31 -18.96
C GLN A 94 -6.95 4.15 -19.62
N SER A 95 -6.72 2.90 -19.19
CA SER A 95 -7.44 1.74 -19.72
C SER A 95 -8.85 1.59 -19.14
N ARG A 96 -9.08 2.02 -17.88
CA ARG A 96 -10.32 1.75 -17.14
C ARG A 96 -11.28 2.95 -17.01
N HIS A 97 -10.76 4.16 -17.07
CA HIS A 97 -11.56 5.36 -16.81
C HIS A 97 -11.65 6.25 -18.02
N ARG A 98 -12.76 6.98 -18.14
CA ARG A 98 -12.96 7.90 -19.28
C ARG A 98 -12.07 9.11 -19.13
N THR A 99 -12.01 9.62 -17.92
CA THR A 99 -11.10 10.69 -17.51
C THR A 99 -10.49 10.30 -16.17
N TRP A 100 -9.26 10.72 -15.96
CA TRP A 100 -8.60 10.54 -14.68
C TRP A 100 -7.58 11.64 -14.48
N PHE A 101 -7.26 11.90 -13.23
CA PHE A 101 -6.23 12.85 -12.87
C PHE A 101 -5.47 12.38 -11.64
N ARG A 102 -4.24 12.85 -11.51
CA ARG A 102 -3.40 12.61 -10.35
C ARG A 102 -3.52 13.79 -9.39
N ALA A 103 -3.84 13.51 -8.12
CA ALA A 103 -3.70 14.44 -7.01
C ALA A 103 -2.35 14.15 -6.31
N GLY A 104 -1.31 14.88 -6.73
CA GLY A 104 0.12 14.67 -6.39
C GLY A 104 1.00 15.26 -7.51
N PRO A 105 2.19 15.85 -7.25
CA PRO A 105 3.18 15.42 -6.27
C PRO A 105 3.81 16.54 -5.37
N MET A 106 4.71 16.09 -4.47
CA MET A 106 5.70 16.80 -3.64
C MET A 106 5.60 18.34 -3.58
N ARG A 107 4.89 18.84 -2.58
CA ARG A 107 5.28 20.06 -1.90
C ARG A 107 6.23 19.69 -0.77
N ASP A 108 7.52 19.97 -0.95
CA ASP A 108 8.54 19.64 0.06
C ASP A 108 8.23 20.27 1.42
N ASP A 109 7.54 21.42 1.41
CA ASP A 109 7.08 22.13 2.61
C ASP A 109 5.95 21.40 3.39
N LEU A 110 5.35 20.37 2.81
CA LEU A 110 4.30 19.56 3.45
C LEU A 110 4.81 18.19 3.94
N ILE A 111 6.10 17.87 3.74
CA ILE A 111 6.69 16.61 4.24
C ILE A 111 6.52 16.54 5.76
N GLY A 112 6.06 15.37 6.24
CA GLY A 112 5.81 15.15 7.67
C GLY A 112 4.56 15.83 8.21
N ARG A 113 3.68 16.39 7.36
CA ARG A 113 2.41 17.03 7.75
C ARG A 113 1.21 16.32 7.13
N PRO A 114 0.80 15.13 7.63
CA PRO A 114 -0.24 14.30 7.00
C PRO A 114 -1.56 15.04 6.78
N VAL A 115 -2.01 15.84 7.75
CA VAL A 115 -3.26 16.61 7.66
C VAL A 115 -3.20 17.63 6.53
N SER A 116 -2.16 18.47 6.49
CA SER A 116 -2.01 19.48 5.42
C SER A 116 -1.88 18.86 4.03
N ARG A 117 -1.24 17.69 3.92
CA ARG A 117 -1.15 16.93 2.66
C ARG A 117 -2.51 16.40 2.23
N ALA A 118 -3.29 15.87 3.18
CA ALA A 118 -4.63 15.38 2.93
C ALA A 118 -5.61 16.52 2.55
N GLU A 119 -5.51 17.69 3.18
CA GLU A 119 -6.27 18.89 2.82
C GLU A 119 -5.95 19.37 1.40
N TRP A 120 -4.67 19.41 1.05
CA TRP A 120 -4.22 19.75 -0.29
C TRP A 120 -4.72 18.75 -1.34
N ALA A 121 -4.62 17.45 -1.04
CA ALA A 121 -5.16 16.41 -1.90
C ALA A 121 -6.66 16.61 -2.12
N LEU A 122 -7.43 16.82 -1.04
CA LEU A 122 -8.87 17.07 -1.10
C LEU A 122 -9.23 18.32 -1.92
N LYS A 123 -8.49 19.42 -1.75
CA LYS A 123 -8.67 20.63 -2.56
C LYS A 123 -8.41 20.35 -4.05
N THR A 124 -7.37 19.58 -4.36
CA THR A 124 -7.04 19.18 -5.73
C THR A 124 -8.13 18.28 -6.31
N MET A 125 -8.65 17.33 -5.52
CA MET A 125 -9.76 16.47 -5.92
C MET A 125 -10.99 17.29 -6.28
N ARG A 126 -11.38 18.25 -5.44
CA ARG A 126 -12.53 19.14 -5.70
C ARG A 126 -12.36 19.89 -7.03
N PHE A 127 -11.25 20.61 -7.18
CA PHE A 127 -10.96 21.39 -8.38
C PHE A 127 -11.05 20.56 -9.67
N ARG A 128 -10.51 19.33 -9.64
CA ARG A 128 -10.49 18.46 -10.81
C ARG A 128 -11.81 17.74 -11.07
N LEU A 129 -12.63 17.53 -10.05
CA LEU A 129 -13.97 17.00 -10.21
C LEU A 129 -14.90 18.04 -10.85
N ASP A 130 -14.75 19.31 -10.47
CA ASP A 130 -15.46 20.41 -11.12
C ASP A 130 -15.08 20.53 -12.61
N GLU A 131 -13.78 20.33 -12.94
CA GLU A 131 -13.31 20.27 -14.33
C GLU A 131 -13.88 19.04 -15.08
N ALA A 132 -13.92 17.88 -14.44
CA ALA A 132 -14.44 16.65 -15.03
C ALA A 132 -15.95 16.71 -15.26
N GLU A 133 -16.72 17.37 -14.38
CA GLU A 133 -18.16 17.59 -14.54
C GLU A 133 -18.49 18.29 -15.86
N LEU A 134 -17.72 19.34 -16.19
CA LEU A 134 -17.89 20.09 -17.45
C LEU A 134 -17.71 19.19 -18.69
N LEU A 135 -16.88 18.15 -18.57
CA LEU A 135 -16.52 17.26 -19.67
C LEU A 135 -17.38 15.99 -19.74
N ALA A 136 -17.83 15.45 -18.59
CA ALA A 136 -18.30 14.07 -18.49
C ALA A 136 -19.79 13.85 -18.79
N LYS A 137 -20.58 14.92 -19.04
CA LYS A 137 -22.03 14.92 -19.40
C LYS A 137 -22.73 13.55 -19.27
N GLY A 138 -22.95 13.10 -18.03
CA GLY A 138 -23.74 11.90 -17.72
C GLY A 138 -23.01 10.71 -17.08
N ASP A 139 -21.71 10.76 -16.81
CA ASP A 139 -21.01 9.69 -16.08
C ASP A 139 -21.09 9.92 -14.55
N THR A 140 -21.60 8.95 -13.78
CA THR A 140 -21.94 9.15 -12.35
C THR A 140 -20.91 8.61 -11.37
N ARG A 141 -19.92 7.82 -11.79
CA ARG A 141 -19.04 7.07 -10.86
C ARG A 141 -17.70 7.76 -10.62
N LEU A 142 -17.30 7.83 -9.34
CA LEU A 142 -16.03 8.38 -8.90
C LEU A 142 -15.16 7.28 -8.28
N PHE A 143 -14.02 7.02 -8.89
CA PHE A 143 -13.07 6.04 -8.37
C PHE A 143 -11.92 6.78 -7.69
N LEU A 144 -11.70 6.51 -6.41
CA LEU A 144 -10.58 7.04 -5.63
C LEU A 144 -9.50 5.96 -5.52
N TYR A 145 -8.34 6.24 -6.08
CA TYR A 145 -7.14 5.43 -5.97
C TYR A 145 -6.17 6.14 -5.07
N PHE A 146 -5.56 5.46 -4.10
CA PHE A 146 -4.57 6.08 -3.25
C PHE A 146 -3.32 5.23 -3.16
N LEU A 147 -2.19 5.93 -3.27
CA LEU A 147 -0.85 5.46 -2.96
C LEU A 147 -0.31 6.43 -1.91
N ALA A 148 -0.54 6.07 -0.64
CA ALA A 148 -0.25 6.89 0.52
C ALA A 148 0.19 6.01 1.70
N ARG A 149 1.00 6.58 2.59
CA ARG A 149 1.34 5.93 3.86
C ARG A 149 0.17 6.01 4.83
N SER A 150 0.18 5.16 5.85
CA SER A 150 -0.92 5.05 6.83
C SER A 150 -1.34 6.39 7.47
N PRO A 151 -0.44 7.29 7.89
CA PRO A 151 -0.83 8.58 8.46
C PRO A 151 -1.56 9.49 7.46
N ASP A 152 -1.06 9.57 6.22
CA ASP A 152 -1.69 10.37 5.17
C ASP A 152 -3.05 9.80 4.78
N ALA A 153 -3.15 8.48 4.68
CA ALA A 153 -4.37 7.76 4.36
C ALA A 153 -5.44 7.97 5.45
N PHE A 154 -5.06 7.87 6.73
CA PHE A 154 -5.94 8.14 7.85
C PHE A 154 -6.44 9.60 7.84
N ALA A 155 -5.53 10.56 7.68
CA ALA A 155 -5.89 11.98 7.62
C ALA A 155 -6.86 12.27 6.47
N LEU A 156 -6.63 11.67 5.30
CA LEU A 156 -7.52 11.79 4.15
C LEU A 156 -8.90 11.21 4.43
N GLY A 157 -8.98 10.03 5.05
CA GLY A 157 -10.24 9.43 5.48
C GLY A 157 -11.00 10.35 6.45
N SER A 158 -10.30 10.90 7.44
CA SER A 158 -10.89 11.80 8.45
C SER A 158 -11.44 13.09 7.85
N LEU A 159 -10.71 13.70 6.91
CA LEU A 159 -11.19 14.89 6.21
C LEU A 159 -12.39 14.57 5.31
N LEU A 160 -12.38 13.42 4.62
CA LEU A 160 -13.50 12.99 3.79
C LEU A 160 -14.75 12.71 4.61
N ARG A 161 -14.63 12.18 5.84
CA ARG A 161 -15.76 12.05 6.76
C ARG A 161 -16.43 13.38 7.02
N ASN A 162 -15.67 14.44 7.31
CA ASN A 162 -16.24 15.76 7.59
C ASN A 162 -16.93 16.38 6.35
N VAL A 163 -16.59 15.90 5.15
CA VAL A 163 -17.24 16.25 3.88
C VAL A 163 -18.51 15.44 3.64
N VAL A 164 -18.68 14.29 4.31
CA VAL A 164 -19.82 13.37 4.18
C VAL A 164 -20.63 13.41 5.50
N PRO A 165 -21.72 14.21 5.59
CA PRO A 165 -22.60 14.29 6.74
C PRO A 165 -23.13 12.92 7.16
N PRO A 166 -23.31 12.72 8.47
CA PRO A 166 -23.79 11.46 9.04
C PRO A 166 -25.27 11.21 8.69
N ALA A 167 -25.50 10.16 7.89
CA ALA A 167 -26.61 9.19 7.90
C ALA A 167 -28.08 9.63 7.84
N SER A 168 -28.45 10.90 7.87
CA SER A 168 -29.87 11.31 7.75
C SER A 168 -30.37 11.46 6.30
N ARG A 169 -29.50 11.23 5.30
CA ARG A 169 -29.85 11.06 3.87
C ARG A 169 -28.89 10.04 3.23
N PRO A 170 -29.28 9.31 2.16
CA PRO A 170 -28.51 8.19 1.62
C PRO A 170 -27.04 8.58 1.40
N GLY A 171 -26.13 7.85 2.04
CA GLY A 171 -24.80 8.26 2.52
C GLY A 171 -23.71 8.65 1.51
N LEU A 172 -24.08 9.16 0.33
CA LEU A 172 -23.18 9.71 -0.68
C LEU A 172 -23.66 11.05 -1.26
N GLN A 173 -24.88 11.51 -0.92
CA GLN A 173 -25.47 12.77 -1.42
C GLN A 173 -24.75 14.05 -0.99
N ALA A 174 -23.71 13.95 -0.17
CA ALA A 174 -23.09 15.12 0.42
C ALA A 174 -21.61 15.30 0.08
N LEU A 175 -20.95 14.20 -0.33
CA LEU A 175 -19.87 14.37 -1.30
C LEU A 175 -20.41 15.10 -2.53
N SER A 176 -21.63 14.82 -3.01
CA SER A 176 -22.28 15.60 -4.08
C SER A 176 -22.84 16.97 -3.65
N SER A 177 -22.85 17.32 -2.35
CA SER A 177 -23.18 18.69 -1.92
C SER A 177 -21.93 19.57 -1.79
N VAL A 178 -20.78 18.96 -1.48
CA VAL A 178 -19.46 19.64 -1.47
C VAL A 178 -18.80 19.63 -2.85
N LEU A 179 -19.08 18.62 -3.67
CA LEU A 179 -18.81 18.56 -5.11
C LEU A 179 -20.12 18.96 -5.79
N THR A 180 -20.27 20.19 -6.23
CA THR A 180 -21.49 20.94 -6.68
C THR A 180 -22.42 20.26 -7.72
N THR A 181 -22.74 18.98 -7.61
CA THR A 181 -23.03 18.16 -8.79
C THR A 181 -24.27 17.27 -8.65
N ASN A 182 -24.94 17.03 -9.78
CA ASN A 182 -26.11 16.13 -9.92
C ASN A 182 -25.73 14.64 -10.02
N PHE A 183 -24.53 14.23 -9.58
CA PHE A 183 -24.05 12.85 -9.76
C PHE A 183 -24.42 11.94 -8.57
N GLN A 184 -24.83 10.70 -8.87
CA GLN A 184 -24.81 9.61 -7.90
C GLN A 184 -23.37 9.10 -7.73
N VAL A 185 -22.60 9.78 -6.89
CA VAL A 185 -21.20 9.47 -6.65
C VAL A 185 -21.09 8.15 -5.88
N GLU A 186 -20.78 7.04 -6.57
CA GLU A 186 -20.33 5.80 -5.92
C GLU A 186 -18.83 5.91 -5.66
N VAL A 187 -18.39 5.91 -4.40
CA VAL A 187 -16.97 6.06 -4.02
C VAL A 187 -16.34 4.69 -3.82
N LYS A 188 -15.60 4.25 -4.84
CA LYS A 188 -14.75 3.06 -4.75
C LYS A 188 -13.33 3.45 -4.37
N VAL A 189 -12.81 2.82 -3.33
CA VAL A 189 -11.55 3.16 -2.69
C VAL A 189 -10.56 2.05 -3.01
N HIS A 190 -9.54 2.39 -3.79
CA HIS A 190 -8.56 1.42 -4.26
C HIS A 190 -7.17 1.73 -3.71
N GLN A 191 -6.56 0.78 -3.02
CA GLN A 191 -5.17 0.86 -2.62
C GLN A 191 -4.28 0.33 -3.75
N VAL A 192 -3.29 1.14 -4.13
CA VAL A 192 -2.19 0.70 -4.99
C VAL A 192 -1.06 0.22 -4.11
N SER A 193 -0.63 -1.03 -4.29
CA SER A 193 0.50 -1.61 -3.59
C SER A 193 1.57 -2.04 -4.59
N ILE A 194 2.82 -1.74 -4.31
CA ILE A 194 3.95 -2.06 -5.18
C ILE A 194 4.86 -3.01 -4.41
N TYR A 195 4.93 -4.26 -4.87
CA TYR A 195 5.77 -5.29 -4.26
C TYR A 195 6.58 -5.95 -5.36
N ASP A 196 7.91 -5.98 -5.21
CA ASP A 196 8.81 -6.62 -6.19
C ASP A 196 8.59 -6.10 -7.64
N GLY A 197 8.41 -4.78 -7.77
CA GLY A 197 8.12 -4.12 -9.05
C GLY A 197 6.73 -4.41 -9.65
N LYS A 198 5.92 -5.27 -9.03
CA LYS A 198 4.55 -5.58 -9.44
C LYS A 198 3.56 -4.65 -8.75
N VAL A 199 2.78 -3.93 -9.56
CA VAL A 199 1.65 -3.13 -9.09
C VAL A 199 0.45 -4.06 -8.86
N THR A 200 0.00 -4.13 -7.63
CA THR A 200 -1.26 -4.77 -7.24
C THR A 200 -2.28 -3.70 -6.86
N LEU A 201 -3.53 -3.96 -7.21
CA LEU A 201 -4.63 -3.05 -6.94
C LEU A 201 -5.67 -3.76 -6.10
N ASN A 202 -5.92 -3.16 -4.94
CA ASN A 202 -6.79 -3.68 -3.91
C ASN A 202 -8.02 -2.77 -3.86
N GLU A 203 -9.22 -3.32 -3.97
CA GLU A 203 -10.48 -2.56 -3.98
C GLU A 203 -11.22 -2.72 -2.66
N THR A 204 -11.80 -1.63 -2.17
CA THR A 204 -12.83 -1.62 -1.12
C THR A 204 -13.91 -0.64 -1.50
N ASN A 205 -15.16 -1.04 -1.29
CA ASN A 205 -16.28 -0.14 -1.41
C ASN A 205 -16.59 0.47 -0.03
N LEU A 206 -16.36 1.78 0.12
CA LEU A 206 -16.59 2.45 1.40
C LEU A 206 -18.09 2.56 1.70
N SER A 207 -18.95 2.59 0.69
CA SER A 207 -20.40 2.56 0.92
C SER A 207 -20.77 1.31 1.68
N ASP A 208 -20.22 0.15 1.29
CA ASP A 208 -20.51 -1.13 1.93
C ASP A 208 -20.02 -1.14 3.37
N VAL A 209 -18.86 -0.54 3.66
CA VAL A 209 -18.36 -0.40 5.05
C VAL A 209 -19.32 0.41 5.93
N MET A 210 -19.90 1.47 5.37
CA MET A 210 -20.76 2.39 6.11
C MET A 210 -22.21 1.94 6.21
N SER A 211 -22.71 1.25 5.18
CA SER A 211 -24.10 0.81 5.05
C SER A 211 -24.33 -0.66 5.40
N SER A 212 -23.28 -1.47 5.57
CA SER A 212 -23.46 -2.89 5.84
C SER A 212 -24.30 -3.07 7.10
N PRO A 213 -25.42 -3.81 7.03
CA PRO A 213 -26.04 -4.37 8.24
C PRO A 213 -25.02 -5.29 8.93
N GLN A 214 -25.30 -5.67 10.18
CA GLN A 214 -24.40 -6.52 10.97
C GLN A 214 -23.83 -7.68 10.12
N PRO A 215 -22.50 -7.88 10.10
CA PRO A 215 -21.88 -8.91 9.29
C PRO A 215 -22.41 -10.28 9.71
N GLU A 216 -22.86 -11.08 8.73
CA GLU A 216 -23.42 -12.41 8.98
C GLU A 216 -22.41 -13.38 9.63
N ARG A 217 -21.11 -13.07 9.56
CA ARG A 217 -20.03 -13.80 10.24
C ARG A 217 -18.98 -12.85 10.81
N MET A 218 -18.82 -12.86 12.13
CA MET A 218 -17.76 -12.14 12.83
C MET A 218 -16.40 -12.87 12.85
N SER A 219 -16.28 -14.05 12.21
CA SER A 219 -15.10 -14.90 12.32
C SER A 219 -13.81 -14.31 11.74
N GLU A 220 -13.89 -13.22 10.97
CA GLU A 220 -12.72 -12.54 10.39
C GLU A 220 -12.00 -11.62 11.38
N ILE A 221 -12.60 -11.36 12.54
CA ILE A 221 -12.07 -10.46 13.55
C ILE A 221 -12.00 -11.19 14.88
N MET A 222 -10.79 -11.25 15.43
CA MET A 222 -10.55 -11.79 16.75
C MET A 222 -10.28 -10.66 17.73
N ILE A 223 -11.15 -10.52 18.74
CA ILE A 223 -10.86 -9.66 19.88
C ILE A 223 -9.81 -10.38 20.72
N VAL A 224 -8.62 -9.79 20.80
CA VAL A 224 -7.47 -10.37 21.51
C VAL A 224 -7.51 -9.99 22.98
N GLY A 225 -7.89 -8.75 23.27
CA GLY A 225 -7.78 -8.17 24.60
C GLY A 225 -8.64 -6.94 24.80
N LYS A 226 -8.97 -6.70 26.06
CA LYS A 226 -9.64 -5.49 26.56
C LYS A 226 -8.95 -5.15 27.88
N SER A 227 -8.51 -3.91 28.06
CA SER A 227 -7.88 -3.49 29.30
C SER A 227 -8.29 -2.08 29.69
N GLN A 228 -8.35 -1.83 31.00
CA GLN A 228 -8.45 -0.50 31.56
C GLN A 228 -7.04 0.04 31.80
N LEU A 229 -6.82 1.29 31.40
CA LEU A 229 -5.58 2.03 31.57
C LEU A 229 -5.76 3.11 32.63
N SER A 230 -4.66 3.73 33.06
CA SER A 230 -4.65 4.79 34.07
C SER A 230 -5.07 6.17 33.53
N GLY A 231 -5.46 6.28 32.25
CA GLY A 231 -5.87 7.54 31.65
C GLY A 231 -7.09 8.15 32.33
N THR A 232 -7.11 9.48 32.45
CA THR A 232 -8.21 10.25 33.06
C THR A 232 -9.21 10.79 32.04
N THR A 233 -8.85 10.79 30.76
CA THR A 233 -9.70 11.23 29.66
C THR A 233 -10.40 10.03 29.03
N GLU A 234 -11.72 10.11 28.86
CA GLU A 234 -12.51 9.11 28.13
C GLU A 234 -12.07 9.04 26.67
N ARG A 235 -11.18 8.09 26.38
CA ARG A 235 -10.56 7.90 25.07
C ARG A 235 -10.13 6.45 24.91
N LEU A 236 -10.53 5.87 23.79
CA LEU A 236 -10.22 4.48 23.47
C LEU A 236 -8.93 4.36 22.66
N ALA A 237 -8.05 3.46 23.07
CA ALA A 237 -6.99 2.94 22.20
C ALA A 237 -7.53 1.77 21.37
N LEU A 238 -7.68 1.96 20.06
CA LEU A 238 -8.02 0.90 19.12
C LEU A 238 -6.71 0.35 18.53
N ILE A 239 -6.32 -0.84 18.98
CA ILE A 239 -5.06 -1.48 18.58
C ILE A 239 -5.38 -2.59 17.59
N VAL A 240 -4.97 -2.41 16.33
CA VAL A 240 -5.31 -3.32 15.22
C VAL A 240 -4.05 -3.93 14.65
N TYR A 241 -3.99 -5.26 14.66
CA TYR A 241 -2.89 -6.03 14.09
C TYR A 241 -3.40 -6.92 12.96
N ALA A 242 -2.99 -6.64 11.73
CA ALA A 242 -3.26 -7.48 10.58
C ALA A 242 -2.15 -8.54 10.45
N ALA A 243 -2.44 -9.79 10.86
CA ALA A 243 -1.47 -10.88 10.85
C ALA A 243 -1.63 -11.73 9.58
N SER A 244 -0.55 -12.05 8.88
CA SER A 244 -0.57 -13.13 7.89
C SER A 244 -0.43 -14.47 8.59
N ASP A 245 -0.99 -15.56 8.04
CA ASP A 245 -0.81 -16.92 8.61
C ASP A 245 0.66 -17.32 8.76
N ARG A 246 1.55 -16.71 7.96
CA ARG A 246 2.99 -16.96 8.01
C ARG A 246 3.72 -16.10 9.05
N ASP A 247 3.09 -15.03 9.53
CA ASP A 247 3.60 -14.13 10.57
C ASP A 247 2.92 -14.38 11.93
N LEU A 248 2.23 -15.52 12.09
CA LEU A 248 1.68 -16.02 13.35
C LEU A 248 2.77 -16.51 14.32
N ASP A 249 3.90 -15.81 14.39
CA ASP A 249 4.70 -15.89 15.59
C ASP A 249 3.93 -15.11 16.66
N ASP A 250 3.27 -15.85 17.56
CA ASP A 250 2.47 -15.27 18.65
C ASP A 250 3.28 -14.22 19.44
N ASP A 251 4.61 -14.37 19.48
CA ASP A 251 5.54 -13.43 20.11
C ASP A 251 5.57 -12.06 19.43
N HIS A 252 5.56 -11.98 18.10
CA HIS A 252 5.56 -10.68 17.40
C HIS A 252 4.24 -9.95 17.59
N ARG A 253 3.13 -10.68 17.54
CA ARG A 253 1.80 -10.12 17.77
C ARG A 253 1.67 -9.63 19.21
N ALA A 254 2.10 -10.43 20.19
CA ALA A 254 2.10 -10.04 21.59
C ALA A 254 2.97 -8.79 21.82
N ALA A 255 4.19 -8.78 21.29
CA ALA A 255 5.10 -7.63 21.39
C ALA A 255 4.52 -6.35 20.76
N PHE A 256 3.77 -6.46 19.66
CA PHE A 256 3.07 -5.32 19.08
C PHE A 256 1.96 -4.79 20.00
N PHE A 257 1.12 -5.68 20.54
CA PHE A 257 0.05 -5.29 21.46
C PHE A 257 0.60 -4.67 22.74
N ASP A 258 1.67 -5.23 23.30
CA ASP A 258 2.31 -4.71 24.51
C ASP A 258 2.89 -3.30 24.28
N ASP A 259 3.65 -3.11 23.20
CA ASP A 259 4.22 -1.80 22.83
C ASP A 259 3.13 -0.74 22.58
N ALA A 260 2.04 -1.12 21.88
CA ALA A 260 0.90 -0.23 21.66
C ALA A 260 0.12 0.08 22.95
N ARG A 261 -0.01 -0.89 23.87
CA ARG A 261 -0.67 -0.70 25.17
C ARG A 261 0.14 0.22 26.06
N GLU A 262 1.45 0.02 26.12
CA GLU A 262 2.38 0.91 26.83
C GLU A 262 2.32 2.33 26.25
N ALA A 263 2.30 2.47 24.93
CA ALA A 263 2.19 3.75 24.26
C ALA A 263 0.88 4.46 24.62
N ALA A 264 -0.25 3.75 24.56
CA ALA A 264 -1.56 4.30 24.90
C ALA A 264 -1.71 4.66 26.40
N SER A 265 -0.87 4.10 27.27
CA SER A 265 -0.81 4.48 28.69
C SER A 265 0.01 5.75 28.95
N GLY A 266 0.66 6.30 27.91
CA GLY A 266 1.54 7.46 28.01
C GLY A 266 2.96 7.12 28.48
N LYS A 267 3.35 5.84 28.43
CA LYS A 267 4.70 5.42 28.80
C LYS A 267 5.69 5.86 27.71
N ASN A 268 6.77 6.52 28.15
CA ASN A 268 7.86 6.90 27.26
C ASN A 268 8.68 5.68 26.83
N GLY A 269 9.37 5.80 25.69
CA GLY A 269 10.24 4.75 25.18
C GLY A 269 9.51 3.61 24.46
N THR A 270 8.32 3.87 23.93
CA THR A 270 7.70 2.98 22.95
C THR A 270 8.14 3.34 21.54
N ARG A 271 7.84 2.50 20.56
CA ARG A 271 8.14 2.80 19.14
C ARG A 271 7.09 3.73 18.52
N TYR A 272 6.16 4.24 19.31
CA TYR A 272 5.11 5.16 18.85
C TYR A 272 5.46 6.60 19.21
N LEU A 273 5.11 7.52 18.32
CA LEU A 273 5.21 8.96 18.56
C LEU A 273 3.98 9.42 19.35
N VAL A 274 4.00 9.16 20.65
CA VAL A 274 2.91 9.47 21.60
C VAL A 274 3.03 10.91 22.08
N GLU A 275 1.96 11.70 21.93
CA GLU A 275 1.84 13.03 22.54
C GLU A 275 1.00 12.97 23.83
N ALA A 276 0.97 14.06 24.62
CA ALA A 276 0.24 14.07 25.90
C ALA A 276 -1.26 13.77 25.76
N ASP A 277 -1.87 14.11 24.62
CA ASP A 277 -3.26 13.83 24.29
C ASP A 277 -3.47 12.48 23.58
N ASP A 278 -2.46 11.59 23.54
CA ASP A 278 -2.62 10.18 23.11
C ASP A 278 -2.99 9.24 24.25
N VAL A 279 -2.93 9.70 25.50
CA VAL A 279 -3.23 8.83 26.63
C VAL A 279 -4.71 8.43 26.59
N CYS A 280 -4.95 7.12 26.74
CA CYS A 280 -6.26 6.48 26.71
C CYS A 280 -6.60 5.89 28.07
N ASP A 281 -7.89 5.77 28.38
CA ASP A 281 -8.37 5.11 29.60
C ASP A 281 -8.72 3.63 29.37
N ARG A 282 -8.90 3.20 28.11
CA ARG A 282 -9.13 1.79 27.77
C ARG A 282 -8.47 1.36 26.47
N THR A 283 -8.29 0.06 26.30
CA THR A 283 -7.86 -0.57 25.04
C THR A 283 -8.91 -1.54 24.49
N LEU A 284 -9.01 -1.56 23.16
CA LEU A 284 -9.65 -2.61 22.38
C LEU A 284 -8.62 -3.17 21.40
N GLU A 285 -8.17 -4.40 21.66
CA GLU A 285 -7.14 -5.09 20.89
C GLU A 285 -7.78 -6.07 19.92
N VAL A 286 -7.50 -5.87 18.63
CA VAL A 286 -8.15 -6.59 17.53
C VAL A 286 -7.10 -7.16 16.60
N ALA A 287 -7.17 -8.47 16.36
CA ALA A 287 -6.42 -9.13 15.30
C ALA A 287 -7.33 -9.34 14.09
N VAL A 288 -6.81 -8.99 12.92
CA VAL A 288 -7.47 -9.18 11.62
C VAL A 288 -6.64 -10.19 10.82
N ASP A 289 -7.30 -11.18 10.24
CA ASP A 289 -6.66 -12.10 9.31
C ASP A 289 -6.27 -11.33 8.03
N TRP A 290 -4.96 -11.10 7.85
CA TRP A 290 -4.43 -10.41 6.68
C TRP A 290 -4.63 -11.22 5.40
N THR A 291 -4.58 -12.54 5.45
CA THR A 291 -4.80 -13.39 4.27
C THR A 291 -6.23 -13.18 3.76
N ALA A 292 -7.21 -13.26 4.66
CA ALA A 292 -8.61 -13.00 4.35
C ALA A 292 -8.85 -11.56 3.87
N LEU A 293 -8.26 -10.58 4.57
CA LEU A 293 -8.37 -9.17 4.18
C LEU A 293 -7.74 -8.90 2.80
N ALA A 294 -6.55 -9.46 2.53
CA ALA A 294 -5.84 -9.30 1.27
C ALA A 294 -6.57 -9.96 0.10
N GLU A 295 -7.12 -11.15 0.31
CA GLU A 295 -7.93 -11.81 -0.70
C GLU A 295 -9.26 -11.08 -0.93
N GLY A 296 -9.88 -10.59 0.14
CA GLY A 296 -11.05 -9.73 0.07
C GLY A 296 -10.76 -8.44 -0.70
N MET A 297 -9.60 -7.83 -0.47
CA MET A 297 -9.16 -6.64 -1.21
C MET A 297 -8.99 -6.90 -2.71
N LYS A 298 -8.46 -8.06 -3.10
CA LYS A 298 -8.36 -8.42 -4.53
C LYS A 298 -9.73 -8.65 -5.18
N ARG A 299 -10.69 -9.17 -4.40
CA ARG A 299 -12.06 -9.48 -4.86
C ARG A 299 -13.04 -8.33 -4.70
N GLY A 300 -12.64 -7.22 -4.08
CA GLY A 300 -13.54 -6.11 -3.73
C GLY A 300 -14.49 -6.40 -2.57
N THR A 301 -14.22 -7.44 -1.76
CA THR A 301 -15.07 -7.87 -0.64
C THR A 301 -14.49 -7.55 0.74
N SER A 302 -13.33 -6.89 0.83
CA SER A 302 -12.70 -6.45 2.09
C SER A 302 -13.56 -5.45 2.89
N GLY A 303 -14.57 -4.84 2.25
CA GLY A 303 -15.55 -4.01 2.95
C GLY A 303 -16.23 -4.73 4.11
N ARG A 304 -16.41 -6.05 4.03
CA ARG A 304 -17.01 -6.86 5.11
C ARG A 304 -16.12 -6.90 6.36
N THR A 305 -14.84 -7.17 6.19
CA THR A 305 -13.86 -7.19 7.29
C THR A 305 -13.76 -5.81 7.95
N ILE A 306 -13.70 -4.75 7.15
CA ILE A 306 -13.63 -3.37 7.67
C ILE A 306 -14.96 -2.98 8.37
N ALA A 307 -16.11 -3.38 7.83
CA ALA A 307 -17.41 -3.18 8.47
C ALA A 307 -17.50 -3.92 9.81
N ALA A 308 -17.01 -5.15 9.88
CA ALA A 308 -16.94 -5.91 11.11
C ALA A 308 -16.07 -5.18 12.15
N LEU A 309 -14.92 -4.62 11.75
CA LEU A 309 -14.03 -3.89 12.66
C LEU A 309 -14.75 -2.67 13.24
N ARG A 310 -15.43 -1.91 12.38
CA ARG A 310 -16.26 -0.77 12.78
C ARG A 310 -17.35 -1.18 13.76
N ILE A 311 -18.08 -2.26 13.49
CA ILE A 311 -19.19 -2.72 14.35
C ILE A 311 -18.67 -3.20 15.71
N THR A 312 -17.58 -3.96 15.73
CA THR A 312 -16.92 -4.39 16.97
C THR A 312 -16.50 -3.19 17.82
N TRP A 313 -15.92 -2.16 17.21
CA TRP A 313 -15.57 -0.91 17.88
C TRP A 313 -16.80 -0.16 18.41
N LEU A 314 -17.85 0.01 17.60
CA LEU A 314 -19.09 0.69 18.01
C LEU A 314 -19.77 -0.01 19.18
N GLN A 315 -19.85 -1.35 19.14
CA GLN A 315 -20.41 -2.16 20.23
C GLN A 315 -19.58 -1.98 21.50
N TYR A 316 -18.25 -2.07 21.40
CA TYR A 316 -17.37 -1.85 22.53
C TYR A 316 -17.55 -0.45 23.14
N CYS A 317 -17.65 0.59 22.32
CA CYS A 317 -17.85 1.95 22.84
C CYS A 317 -19.20 2.09 23.55
N ALA A 318 -20.28 1.57 22.96
CA ALA A 318 -21.59 1.58 23.57
C ALA A 318 -21.59 0.83 24.92
N ASP A 319 -20.92 -0.32 24.98
CA ASP A 319 -20.85 -1.14 26.20
C ASP A 319 -20.01 -0.50 27.31
N GLN A 320 -18.91 0.17 26.96
CA GLN A 320 -17.94 0.67 27.95
C GLN A 320 -18.17 2.13 28.35
N TYR A 321 -18.70 2.96 27.45
CA TYR A 321 -18.87 4.40 27.66
C TYR A 321 -20.34 4.85 27.56
N GLY A 322 -21.26 3.95 27.21
CA GLY A 322 -22.68 4.30 27.00
C GLY A 322 -22.94 5.15 25.75
N ARG A 323 -21.92 5.37 24.90
CA ARG A 323 -21.97 6.19 23.69
C ARG A 323 -21.02 5.66 22.62
N GLN A 324 -21.28 5.99 21.36
CA GLN A 324 -20.51 5.49 20.20
C GLN A 324 -19.52 6.49 19.62
N ASP A 325 -19.56 7.74 20.06
CA ASP A 325 -18.77 8.88 19.55
C ASP A 325 -17.51 9.15 20.39
N VAL A 326 -16.96 8.12 21.03
CA VAL A 326 -15.75 8.22 21.86
C VAL A 326 -14.53 8.46 20.98
N PRO A 327 -13.72 9.51 21.23
CA PRO A 327 -12.48 9.75 20.50
C PRO A 327 -11.53 8.55 20.59
N VAL A 328 -10.84 8.24 19.49
CA VAL A 328 -10.00 7.04 19.38
C VAL A 328 -8.55 7.40 19.05
N ARG A 329 -7.60 6.73 19.69
CA ARG A 329 -6.21 6.62 19.24
C ARG A 329 -6.00 5.28 18.56
N VAL A 330 -5.64 5.32 17.29
CA VAL A 330 -5.47 4.12 16.49
C VAL A 330 -4.00 3.75 16.44
N PHE A 331 -3.69 2.53 16.89
CA PHE A 331 -2.38 1.89 16.76
C PHE A 331 -2.53 0.76 15.75
N LEU A 332 -1.93 0.90 14.57
CA LEU A 332 -2.26 0.05 13.43
C LEU A 332 -1.00 -0.58 12.83
N ASN A 333 -0.94 -1.90 12.83
CA ASN A 333 -0.14 -2.68 11.91
C ASN A 333 -1.07 -3.22 10.82
N GLY A 334 -1.14 -2.52 9.69
CA GLY A 334 -2.05 -2.87 8.61
C GLY A 334 -1.86 -1.98 7.39
N SER A 335 -2.67 -2.20 6.37
CA SER A 335 -2.57 -1.45 5.13
C SER A 335 -3.08 -0.01 5.26
N SER A 336 -2.61 0.84 4.34
CA SER A 336 -3.11 2.21 4.23
C SER A 336 -4.62 2.27 3.95
N LEU A 337 -5.20 1.22 3.36
CA LEU A 337 -6.64 1.10 3.17
C LEU A 337 -7.40 0.96 4.51
N VAL A 338 -6.88 0.15 5.44
CA VAL A 338 -7.45 0.05 6.78
C VAL A 338 -7.29 1.37 7.52
N SER A 339 -6.15 2.04 7.37
CA SER A 339 -5.92 3.38 7.96
C SER A 339 -6.92 4.41 7.41
N PHE A 340 -7.11 4.43 6.10
CA PHE A 340 -8.06 5.30 5.43
C PHE A 340 -9.48 5.05 5.93
N ALA A 341 -9.91 3.79 5.97
CA ALA A 341 -11.24 3.44 6.44
C ALA A 341 -11.45 3.85 7.90
N ALA A 342 -10.48 3.58 8.77
CA ALA A 342 -10.52 4.01 10.17
C ALA A 342 -10.68 5.54 10.29
N GLY A 343 -9.90 6.31 9.53
CA GLY A 343 -10.08 7.77 9.47
C GLY A 343 -11.49 8.17 9.03
N ALA A 344 -12.07 7.44 8.07
CA ALA A 344 -13.38 7.75 7.50
C ALA A 344 -14.57 7.43 8.43
N PHE A 345 -14.49 6.41 9.30
CA PHE A 345 -15.63 6.01 10.14
C PHE A 345 -15.50 6.35 11.62
N LEU A 346 -14.31 6.66 12.13
CA LEU A 346 -14.12 6.99 13.54
C LEU A 346 -14.70 8.39 13.86
N PRO A 347 -14.94 8.75 15.14
CA PRO A 347 -15.47 10.05 15.53
C PRO A 347 -14.49 11.20 15.30
N PRO A 348 -14.95 12.47 15.33
CA PRO A 348 -14.07 13.64 15.44
C PRO A 348 -13.05 13.49 16.58
N ASP A 349 -11.93 14.19 16.45
CA ASP A 349 -10.80 14.14 17.39
C ASP A 349 -10.08 12.78 17.51
N SER A 350 -10.46 11.78 16.70
CA SER A 350 -9.70 10.55 16.56
C SER A 350 -8.45 10.75 15.73
N ARG A 351 -7.35 10.07 16.08
CA ARG A 351 -6.08 10.14 15.33
C ARG A 351 -5.37 8.80 15.26
N LEU A 352 -4.55 8.66 14.21
CA LEU A 352 -3.57 7.57 14.11
C LEU A 352 -2.31 7.97 14.87
N VAL A 353 -1.86 7.13 15.80
CA VAL A 353 -0.58 7.31 16.50
C VAL A 353 0.53 6.76 15.59
N PRO A 354 1.43 7.59 15.08
CA PRO A 354 2.46 7.14 14.15
C PRO A 354 3.40 6.14 14.82
N TYR A 355 3.67 5.05 14.13
CA TYR A 355 4.76 4.15 14.48
C TYR A 355 6.05 4.67 13.85
N ASP A 356 7.07 4.92 14.67
CA ASP A 356 8.38 5.35 14.21
C ASP A 356 9.30 4.14 14.08
N ASN A 357 9.51 3.71 12.83
CA ASN A 357 10.45 2.65 12.49
C ASN A 357 11.90 2.99 12.87
N GLY A 358 12.21 4.29 13.05
CA GLY A 358 13.52 4.80 13.44
C GLY A 358 13.66 5.11 14.94
N ALA A 359 12.56 5.22 15.68
CA ALA A 359 12.58 5.29 17.13
C ALA A 359 12.92 3.90 17.66
N ILE A 360 14.20 3.58 17.67
CA ILE A 360 14.72 2.64 18.65
C ILE A 360 14.27 3.20 19.99
N VAL A 361 13.59 2.36 20.78
CA VAL A 361 13.32 2.60 22.18
C VAL A 361 14.62 3.10 22.81
N THR A 362 14.78 4.42 22.91
CA THR A 362 15.71 5.02 23.85
C THR A 362 15.07 4.82 25.21
N ALA A 363 14.95 3.56 25.64
CA ALA A 363 15.32 3.24 27.00
C ALA A 363 16.64 3.96 27.16
N SER A 364 16.70 4.90 28.10
CA SER A 364 17.88 5.68 28.43
C SER A 364 19.08 4.73 28.59
N VAL A 365 19.75 4.42 27.49
CA VAL A 365 21.04 3.77 27.48
C VAL A 365 21.95 4.87 27.98
N PRO A 366 22.60 4.67 29.13
CA PRO A 366 23.46 5.70 29.71
C PRO A 366 24.45 6.18 28.65
N ALA A 367 24.63 7.50 28.58
CA ALA A 367 25.40 8.23 27.58
C ALA A 367 26.81 7.66 27.35
N GLY A 368 26.86 6.59 26.56
CA GLY A 368 28.04 5.94 26.04
C GLY A 368 27.69 5.49 24.64
N SER A 369 27.67 6.45 23.71
CA SER A 369 27.56 6.18 22.27
C SER A 369 28.54 5.05 21.94
N ARG A 370 28.02 3.89 21.54
CA ARG A 370 28.88 2.81 21.06
C ARG A 370 29.66 3.35 19.87
N ALA A 371 30.95 3.04 19.79
CA ALA A 371 31.71 3.40 18.60
C ALA A 371 31.08 2.72 17.38
N ALA A 372 31.05 3.43 16.24
CA ALA A 372 30.65 2.83 14.98
C ALA A 372 31.52 1.59 14.69
N ILE A 373 30.92 0.59 14.05
CA ILE A 373 31.59 -0.66 13.68
C ILE A 373 31.63 -0.82 12.16
N MET A 374 32.55 -1.65 11.72
CA MET A 374 32.59 -2.23 10.38
C MET A 374 32.08 -3.66 10.45
N ALA A 375 31.26 -4.06 9.47
CA ALA A 375 30.76 -5.42 9.36
C ALA A 375 30.96 -5.95 7.93
N ILE A 376 31.50 -7.16 7.82
CA ILE A 376 31.67 -7.87 6.55
C ILE A 376 30.78 -9.11 6.58
N ILE A 377 29.91 -9.22 5.60
CA ILE A 377 29.04 -10.37 5.35
C ILE A 377 29.60 -11.11 4.16
N ASP A 378 29.62 -12.43 4.23
CA ASP A 378 30.15 -13.27 3.17
C ASP A 378 29.40 -14.61 3.11
N GLY A 379 29.01 -15.01 1.90
CA GLY A 379 28.31 -16.26 1.65
C GLY A 379 29.14 -17.47 2.07
N ASP A 380 28.50 -18.47 2.66
CA ASP A 380 29.16 -19.71 3.07
C ASP A 380 29.06 -20.76 1.96
N ASP A 381 30.18 -21.41 1.65
CA ASP A 381 30.28 -22.52 0.69
C ASP A 381 29.84 -22.20 -0.75
N VAL A 382 29.83 -20.91 -1.12
CA VAL A 382 29.47 -20.45 -2.48
C VAL A 382 30.40 -21.07 -3.54
N GLY A 383 31.71 -21.02 -3.31
CA GLY A 383 32.68 -21.61 -4.24
C GLY A 383 32.49 -23.11 -4.41
N GLN A 384 32.30 -23.86 -3.32
CA GLN A 384 32.07 -25.30 -3.36
C GLN A 384 30.75 -25.66 -4.06
N ALA A 385 29.69 -24.88 -3.83
CA ALA A 385 28.40 -25.06 -4.49
C ALA A 385 28.52 -24.88 -6.01
N ILE A 386 29.29 -23.88 -6.47
CA ILE A 386 29.56 -23.64 -7.89
C ILE A 386 30.46 -24.74 -8.47
N GLU A 387 31.56 -25.08 -7.79
CA GLU A 387 32.54 -26.08 -8.23
C GLU A 387 31.89 -27.46 -8.41
N ASN A 388 31.03 -27.89 -7.47
CA ASN A 388 30.31 -29.15 -7.58
C ASN A 388 29.46 -29.24 -8.86
N ARG A 389 28.82 -28.14 -9.25
CA ARG A 389 28.03 -28.08 -10.49
C ARG A 389 28.93 -28.06 -11.73
N MET A 390 30.05 -27.34 -11.67
CA MET A 390 31.07 -27.36 -12.74
C MET A 390 31.64 -28.76 -12.97
N LEU A 391 31.95 -29.51 -11.91
CA LEU A 391 32.47 -30.89 -12.00
C LEU A 391 31.45 -31.86 -12.60
N GLN A 392 30.15 -31.54 -12.49
CA GLN A 392 29.06 -32.29 -13.12
C GLN A 392 28.78 -31.85 -14.57
N ASN A 393 29.57 -30.90 -15.10
CA ASN A 393 29.31 -30.21 -16.36
C ASN A 393 27.91 -29.57 -16.44
N ASP A 394 27.32 -29.22 -15.31
CA ASP A 394 26.00 -28.57 -15.20
C ASP A 394 26.15 -27.04 -15.32
N THR A 395 26.26 -26.56 -16.56
CA THR A 395 26.49 -25.14 -16.84
C THR A 395 25.29 -24.27 -16.43
N ASP A 396 24.08 -24.73 -16.69
CA ASP A 396 22.85 -24.01 -16.31
C ASP A 396 22.72 -23.92 -14.79
N GLY A 397 23.00 -25.01 -14.08
CA GLY A 397 23.05 -25.00 -12.63
C GLY A 397 24.09 -24.04 -12.07
N VAL A 398 25.27 -23.89 -12.69
CA VAL A 398 26.26 -22.89 -12.25
C VAL A 398 25.69 -21.47 -12.33
N LEU A 399 25.01 -21.14 -13.42
CA LEU A 399 24.39 -19.83 -13.62
C LEU A 399 23.25 -19.59 -12.62
N ASP A 400 22.39 -20.58 -12.42
CA ASP A 400 21.27 -20.50 -11.48
C ASP A 400 21.74 -20.32 -10.04
N ALA A 401 22.76 -21.08 -9.62
CA ALA A 401 23.34 -20.94 -8.28
C ALA A 401 23.96 -19.56 -8.06
N SER A 402 24.73 -19.08 -9.03
CA SER A 402 25.37 -17.77 -8.96
C SER A 402 24.34 -16.64 -8.88
N ALA A 403 23.30 -16.70 -9.73
CA ALA A 403 22.20 -15.73 -9.73
C ALA A 403 21.38 -15.77 -8.43
N ALA A 404 21.08 -16.96 -7.91
CA ALA A 404 20.33 -17.12 -6.67
C ALA A 404 21.08 -16.55 -5.46
N ILE A 405 22.39 -16.84 -5.34
CA ILE A 405 23.23 -16.34 -4.25
C ILE A 405 23.38 -14.82 -4.34
N GLY A 406 23.70 -14.30 -5.53
CA GLY A 406 23.83 -12.86 -5.76
C GLY A 406 22.53 -12.11 -5.43
N GLY A 407 21.39 -12.61 -5.92
CA GLY A 407 20.08 -12.03 -5.65
C GLY A 407 19.69 -12.08 -4.17
N ALA A 408 19.97 -13.18 -3.47
CA ALA A 408 19.66 -13.33 -2.05
C ALA A 408 20.51 -12.39 -1.18
N LEU A 409 21.80 -12.24 -1.50
CA LEU A 409 22.68 -11.29 -0.81
C LEU A 409 22.29 -9.83 -1.12
N GLU A 410 21.83 -9.53 -2.33
CA GLU A 410 21.35 -8.18 -2.70
C GLU A 410 20.08 -7.82 -1.91
N VAL A 411 19.15 -8.77 -1.77
CA VAL A 411 17.96 -8.61 -0.92
C VAL A 411 18.37 -8.37 0.54
N LEU A 412 19.35 -9.13 1.06
CA LEU A 412 19.89 -8.91 2.40
C LEU A 412 20.48 -7.50 2.54
N GLY A 413 21.32 -7.06 1.59
CA GLY A 413 21.95 -5.75 1.61
C GLY A 413 20.93 -4.60 1.60
N ARG A 414 19.87 -4.71 0.80
CA ARG A 414 18.75 -3.75 0.81
C ARG A 414 18.04 -3.69 2.14
N ARG A 415 17.74 -4.83 2.77
CA ARG A 415 17.08 -4.88 4.08
C ARG A 415 17.93 -4.23 5.18
N LEU A 416 19.22 -4.54 5.21
CA LEU A 416 20.15 -3.93 6.17
C LEU A 416 20.30 -2.42 5.95
N SER A 417 20.27 -1.96 4.70
CA SER A 417 20.39 -0.53 4.36
C SER A 417 19.15 0.31 4.72
N ILE A 418 18.00 -0.32 5.04
CA ILE A 418 16.81 0.38 5.54
C ILE A 418 16.98 0.78 7.01
N ILE A 419 17.88 0.12 7.74
CA ILE A 419 18.14 0.42 9.15
C ILE A 419 18.85 1.77 9.25
N SER A 420 18.24 2.72 9.95
CA SER A 420 18.86 4.03 10.21
C SER A 420 20.24 3.84 10.86
N GLY A 421 21.26 4.55 10.35
CA GLY A 421 22.65 4.42 10.82
C GLY A 421 23.42 3.21 10.26
N VAL A 422 22.83 2.41 9.37
CA VAL A 422 23.56 1.41 8.58
C VAL A 422 23.83 1.96 7.19
N ARG A 423 25.09 1.94 6.77
CA ARG A 423 25.52 2.34 5.44
C ARG A 423 26.27 1.22 4.75
N GLN A 424 25.73 0.76 3.63
CA GLN A 424 26.44 -0.16 2.73
C GLN A 424 27.58 0.60 2.04
N LEU A 425 28.80 0.08 2.16
CA LEU A 425 30.01 0.66 1.56
C LEU A 425 30.43 -0.05 0.29
N SER A 426 30.27 -1.38 0.25
CA SER A 426 30.62 -2.20 -0.90
C SER A 426 29.72 -3.42 -0.97
N PHE A 427 29.46 -3.87 -2.19
CA PHE A 427 28.72 -5.09 -2.48
C PHE A 427 29.27 -5.70 -3.77
N GLY A 428 29.61 -6.98 -3.76
CA GLY A 428 30.14 -7.65 -4.92
C GLY A 428 30.27 -9.15 -4.71
N GLY A 429 29.80 -9.93 -5.70
CA GLY A 429 29.80 -11.39 -5.62
C GLY A 429 28.97 -11.88 -4.44
N ASP A 430 29.62 -12.66 -3.57
CA ASP A 430 29.06 -13.22 -2.34
C ASP A 430 29.40 -12.42 -1.08
N SER A 431 30.01 -11.24 -1.21
CA SER A 431 30.43 -10.42 -0.08
C SER A 431 29.79 -9.02 -0.05
N ALA A 432 29.58 -8.50 1.15
CA ALA A 432 29.11 -7.14 1.39
C ALA A 432 29.80 -6.50 2.61
N LEU A 433 30.08 -5.19 2.53
CA LEU A 433 30.72 -4.41 3.58
C LEU A 433 29.79 -3.28 4.04
N PHE A 434 29.62 -3.14 5.35
CA PHE A 434 28.79 -2.14 5.98
C PHE A 434 29.57 -1.34 7.03
N LYS A 435 29.22 -0.06 7.15
CA LYS A 435 29.47 0.74 8.34
C LYS A 435 28.17 0.83 9.13
N VAL A 436 28.23 0.59 10.43
CA VAL A 436 27.07 0.62 11.33
C VAL A 436 27.37 1.58 12.47
N GLU A 437 26.57 2.63 12.60
CA GLU A 437 26.65 3.55 13.73
C GLU A 437 26.29 2.81 15.03
N GLY A 438 26.87 3.23 16.15
CA GLY A 438 26.81 2.48 17.42
C GLY A 438 25.41 2.15 17.91
N ASP A 439 24.49 3.10 17.75
CA ASP A 439 23.09 2.96 18.18
C ASP A 439 22.30 1.98 17.30
N SER A 440 22.83 1.65 16.13
CA SER A 440 22.19 0.79 15.12
C SER A 440 22.72 -0.65 15.14
N VAL A 441 23.75 -0.95 15.95
CA VAL A 441 24.41 -2.26 15.99
C VAL A 441 23.43 -3.37 16.35
N ASP A 442 22.61 -3.18 17.38
CA ASP A 442 21.70 -4.23 17.84
C ASP A 442 20.59 -4.53 16.81
N SER A 443 20.08 -3.49 16.13
CA SER A 443 19.12 -3.63 15.03
C SER A 443 19.74 -4.36 13.84
N PHE A 444 20.97 -4.01 13.47
CA PHE A 444 21.73 -4.68 12.42
C PHE A 444 21.94 -6.17 12.74
N LEU A 445 22.38 -6.51 13.95
CA LEU A 445 22.62 -7.89 14.37
C LEU A 445 21.33 -8.72 14.39
N ARG A 446 20.22 -8.13 14.83
CA ARG A 446 18.91 -8.78 14.83
C ARG A 446 18.44 -9.10 13.42
N GLU A 447 18.57 -8.16 12.49
CA GLU A 447 18.16 -8.37 11.10
C GLU A 447 19.00 -9.44 10.39
N LEU A 448 20.29 -9.58 10.74
CA LEU A 448 21.12 -10.68 10.26
C LEU A 448 20.56 -12.04 10.70
N GLU A 449 20.18 -12.16 11.98
CA GLU A 449 19.63 -13.41 12.52
C GLU A 449 18.29 -13.77 11.88
N ILE A 450 17.40 -12.78 11.72
CA ILE A 450 16.14 -12.96 10.99
C ILE A 450 16.40 -13.40 9.55
N SER A 451 17.38 -12.78 8.89
CA SER A 451 17.68 -13.06 7.49
C SER A 451 18.20 -14.47 7.28
N ARG A 452 19.05 -15.00 8.17
CA ARG A 452 19.54 -16.39 8.09
C ARG A 452 18.43 -17.42 8.07
N ARG A 453 17.31 -17.15 8.74
CA ARG A 453 16.16 -18.07 8.80
C ARG A 453 15.24 -17.97 7.58
N ARG A 454 15.38 -16.91 6.79
CA ARG A 454 14.47 -16.57 5.68
C ARG A 454 15.06 -16.79 4.30
N VAL A 455 16.37 -16.91 4.18
CA VAL A 455 17.05 -17.10 2.90
C VAL A 455 17.57 -18.52 2.78
N ASP A 456 17.45 -19.10 1.58
CA ASP A 456 17.84 -20.49 1.31
C ASP A 456 19.36 -20.69 1.13
N PHE A 457 20.17 -19.75 1.64
CA PHE A 457 21.63 -19.84 1.60
C PHE A 457 22.23 -19.44 2.96
N HIS A 458 23.40 -19.99 3.26
CA HIS A 458 24.10 -19.67 4.50
C HIS A 458 25.07 -18.51 4.29
N PHE A 459 25.20 -17.66 5.30
CA PHE A 459 26.19 -16.60 5.31
C PHE A 459 26.73 -16.34 6.71
N SER A 460 28.01 -15.96 6.74
CA SER A 460 28.71 -15.58 7.95
C SER A 460 28.92 -14.08 7.98
N CYS A 461 28.93 -13.51 9.18
CA CYS A 461 29.21 -12.09 9.38
C CYS A 461 30.30 -11.91 10.44
N GLY A 462 31.29 -11.09 10.14
CA GLY A 462 32.26 -10.61 11.11
C GLY A 462 32.13 -9.12 11.31
N TYR A 463 32.21 -8.64 12.55
CA TYR A 463 32.18 -7.21 12.84
C TYR A 463 33.19 -6.77 13.89
N GLY A 464 33.63 -5.52 13.82
CA GLY A 464 34.63 -4.94 14.71
C GLY A 464 34.80 -3.43 14.52
N PRO A 465 35.67 -2.76 15.29
CA PRO A 465 35.84 -1.30 15.24
C PRO A 465 36.40 -0.79 13.89
N ASP A 466 37.11 -1.65 13.15
CA ASP A 466 37.65 -1.34 11.84
C ASP A 466 37.51 -2.53 10.87
N ILE A 467 37.83 -2.30 9.59
CA ILE A 467 37.73 -3.31 8.52
C ILE A 467 38.59 -4.54 8.83
N ARG A 468 39.77 -4.36 9.41
CA ARG A 468 40.69 -5.46 9.73
C ARG A 468 40.09 -6.36 10.80
N SER A 469 39.57 -5.78 11.88
CA SER A 469 38.88 -6.51 12.94
C SER A 469 37.65 -7.24 12.43
N ALA A 470 36.83 -6.60 11.59
CA ALA A 470 35.66 -7.23 10.98
C ALA A 470 36.06 -8.43 10.11
N PHE A 471 37.14 -8.32 9.33
CA PHE A 471 37.67 -9.40 8.52
C PHE A 471 38.18 -10.58 9.35
N ILE A 472 38.92 -10.32 10.43
CA ILE A 472 39.39 -11.38 11.34
C ILE A 472 38.19 -12.10 11.98
N ALA A 473 37.19 -11.36 12.45
CA ALA A 473 35.97 -11.92 13.00
C ALA A 473 35.20 -12.77 11.99
N LEU A 474 35.14 -12.34 10.73
CA LEU A 474 34.50 -13.09 9.65
C LEU A 474 35.24 -14.41 9.38
N ARG A 475 36.57 -14.37 9.31
CA ARG A 475 37.38 -15.59 9.15
C ARG A 475 37.13 -16.58 10.29
N SER A 476 37.06 -16.10 11.52
CA SER A 476 36.71 -16.95 12.67
C SER A 476 35.28 -17.49 12.59
N ALA A 477 34.29 -16.69 12.14
CA ALA A 477 32.92 -17.16 11.95
C ALA A 477 32.88 -18.33 10.94
N LYS A 478 33.59 -18.19 9.83
CA LYS A 478 33.68 -19.22 8.78
C LYS A 478 34.41 -20.49 9.23
N THR A 479 35.47 -20.39 10.02
CA THR A 479 36.22 -21.58 10.48
C THR A 479 35.57 -22.27 11.68
N SER A 480 34.77 -21.56 12.47
CA SER A 480 34.14 -22.10 13.69
C SER A 480 32.73 -22.66 13.49
N GLY A 481 32.35 -22.99 12.25
CA GLY A 481 31.09 -23.69 11.93
C GLY A 481 30.12 -22.93 11.03
N LYS A 482 30.50 -21.76 10.48
CA LYS A 482 29.71 -21.00 9.48
C LYS A 482 28.32 -20.57 9.96
N ASN A 483 27.56 -19.92 9.09
CA ASN A 483 26.20 -19.44 9.31
C ASN A 483 25.99 -18.69 10.65
N LYS A 484 26.95 -17.83 11.03
CA LYS A 484 26.93 -17.13 12.32
C LYS A 484 27.51 -15.73 12.23
N THR A 485 27.18 -14.91 13.22
CA THR A 485 27.82 -13.62 13.43
C THR A 485 28.86 -13.73 14.54
N LYS A 486 30.07 -13.17 14.33
CA LYS A 486 31.08 -13.02 15.40
C LYS A 486 31.53 -11.56 15.55
N SER A 487 31.73 -11.17 16.81
CA SER A 487 32.41 -9.92 17.17
C SER A 487 33.90 -10.15 17.27
N PHE A 488 34.71 -9.18 16.83
CA PHE A 488 36.14 -9.19 17.09
C PHE A 488 36.48 -9.21 18.59
N GLN A 489 35.65 -8.59 19.43
CA GLN A 489 35.83 -8.59 20.90
C GLN A 489 35.57 -9.94 21.56
N SER A 490 34.93 -10.87 20.84
CA SER A 490 34.59 -12.22 21.31
C SER A 490 35.56 -13.31 20.81
N LEU A 491 36.60 -12.90 20.10
CA LEU A 491 37.71 -13.76 19.66
C LEU A 491 38.77 -13.78 20.75
#